data_AF-A0A2I1HUT3-F1
#
_entry.id   AF-A0A2I1HUT3-F1
#
_cell.length_a   1.000
_cell.length_b   1.000
_cell.length_c   1.000
_cell.angle_alpha   90.00
_cell.angle_beta   90.00
_cell.angle_gamma   90.00
#
_symmetry.space_group_name_H-M   'P 1'
#
loop_
_entity.id
_entity.type
_entity.pdbx_description
1 polymer ?
#
loop_
_entity_poly.entity_id
_entity_poly.type
_entity_poly.pdbx_seq_one_letter_code
_entity_poly.pdbx_strand_id
1 'polypeptide(L)'
;MQNSIRNSTISTTMEISENVEVGKLIGRGGRNIKPIERGTGTCIYINTKVNPRQIEIKINKDYKFKDENISLWEWINKAICQIDNLLEDIE
;
A
#
# COMPACT_ATOMS: atom_id res chain seq x y z
N MET A 1 -10.70 -15.66 -29.28
CA MET A 1 -10.34 -16.15 -27.93
C MET A 1 -9.62 -15.03 -27.21
N GLN A 2 -10.27 -14.35 -26.26
CA GLN A 2 -9.57 -13.42 -25.37
C GLN A 2 -8.91 -14.24 -24.26
N ASN A 3 -7.65 -14.60 -24.47
CA ASN A 3 -6.77 -15.05 -23.39
C ASN A 3 -6.42 -13.82 -22.55
N SER A 4 -7.18 -13.57 -21.49
CA SER A 4 -6.76 -12.71 -20.40
C SER A 4 -6.88 -13.50 -19.11
N ILE A 5 -5.90 -14.38 -18.90
CA ILE A 5 -5.68 -15.04 -17.61
C ILE A 5 -5.61 -13.93 -16.56
N ARG A 6 -6.55 -13.99 -15.62
CA ARG A 6 -6.77 -13.05 -14.51
C ARG A 6 -5.46 -12.59 -13.85
N ASN A 7 -5.00 -11.37 -14.13
CA ASN A 7 -4.19 -10.62 -13.17
C ASN A 7 -5.06 -10.36 -11.94
N SER A 8 -5.09 -11.30 -11.00
CA SER A 8 -5.94 -11.21 -9.82
C SER A 8 -5.28 -10.30 -8.78
N THR A 9 -5.20 -9.01 -9.09
CA THR A 9 -4.74 -8.01 -8.13
C THR A 9 -5.80 -7.82 -7.06
N ILE A 10 -5.39 -7.86 -5.79
CA ILE A 10 -6.23 -7.46 -4.67
C ILE A 10 -5.83 -6.05 -4.30
N SER A 11 -6.80 -5.20 -4.02
CA SER A 11 -6.56 -3.82 -3.61
C SER A 11 -7.48 -3.41 -2.49
N THR A 12 -7.02 -2.48 -1.67
CA THR A 12 -7.82 -1.77 -0.68
C THR A 12 -7.44 -0.30 -0.69
N THR A 13 -8.34 0.53 -0.17
CA THR A 13 -8.15 1.98 -0.07
C THR A 13 -8.46 2.42 1.34
N MET A 14 -7.65 3.33 1.87
CA MET A 14 -7.90 4.03 3.14
C MET A 14 -7.88 5.54 2.92
N GLU A 15 -8.71 6.25 3.67
CA GLU A 15 -8.76 7.70 3.68
C GLU A 15 -7.69 8.26 4.62
N ILE A 16 -7.06 9.37 4.24
CA ILE A 16 -6.14 10.11 5.10
C ILE A 16 -6.59 11.56 5.20
N SER A 17 -6.34 12.13 6.37
CA SER A 17 -6.74 13.50 6.68
C SER A 17 -5.97 14.53 5.84
N GLU A 18 -6.59 15.69 5.59
CA GLU A 18 -6.01 16.75 4.77
C GLU A 18 -4.77 17.41 5.40
N ASN A 19 -4.66 17.36 6.73
CA ASN A 19 -3.52 17.83 7.53
C ASN A 19 -2.23 17.03 7.27
N VAL A 20 -2.34 15.78 6.81
CA VAL A 20 -1.19 14.92 6.53
C VAL A 20 -0.40 15.49 5.37
N GLU A 21 0.84 15.89 5.65
CA GLU A 21 1.77 16.34 4.63
C GLU A 21 2.27 15.15 3.80
N VAL A 22 1.73 15.01 2.59
CA VAL A 22 2.04 13.88 1.67
C VAL A 22 3.55 13.72 1.43
N GLY A 23 4.30 14.83 1.42
CA GLY A 23 5.76 14.79 1.30
C GLY A 23 6.45 14.10 2.48
N LYS A 24 5.97 14.29 3.70
CA LYS A 24 6.46 13.61 4.92
C LYS A 24 6.05 12.15 4.93
N LEU A 25 4.81 11.85 4.55
CA LEU A 25 4.32 10.48 4.42
C LEU A 25 5.18 9.68 3.42
N ILE A 26 5.48 10.23 2.24
CA ILE A 26 6.33 9.58 1.23
C ILE A 26 7.79 9.49 1.70
N GLY A 27 8.28 10.56 2.32
CA GLY A 27 9.68 10.77 2.65
C GLY A 27 10.53 11.08 1.41
N ARG A 28 11.63 11.83 1.58
CA ARG A 28 12.53 12.20 0.47
C ARG A 28 12.97 10.96 -0.32
N GLY A 29 12.65 10.90 -1.61
CA GLY A 29 12.97 9.77 -2.49
C GLY A 29 12.13 8.50 -2.25
N GLY A 30 11.05 8.59 -1.49
CA GLY A 30 10.21 7.45 -1.07
C GLY A 30 10.77 6.69 0.12
N ARG A 31 11.64 7.31 0.94
CA ARG A 31 12.34 6.62 2.04
C ARG A 31 11.42 6.08 3.14
N ASN A 32 10.17 6.52 3.22
CA ASN A 32 9.22 6.00 4.19
C ASN A 32 8.31 4.92 3.57
N ILE A 33 7.77 5.16 2.37
CA ILE A 33 6.83 4.21 1.71
C ILE A 33 7.54 3.04 1.02
N LYS A 34 8.69 3.25 0.38
CA LYS A 34 9.39 2.17 -0.37
C LYS A 34 9.83 0.99 0.51
N PRO A 35 10.33 1.21 1.75
CA PRO A 35 10.60 0.10 2.65
C PRO A 35 9.35 -0.72 2.98
N ILE A 36 8.20 -0.08 3.17
CA ILE A 36 6.93 -0.75 3.43
C ILE A 36 6.57 -1.62 2.22
N GLU A 37 6.50 -1.04 1.01
CA GLU A 37 6.22 -1.77 -0.23
C GLU A 37 7.13 -3.00 -0.42
N ARG A 38 8.44 -2.84 -0.15
CA ARG A 38 9.42 -3.94 -0.25
C ARG A 38 9.22 -5.01 0.81
N GLY A 39 8.89 -4.61 2.04
CA GLY A 39 8.73 -5.50 3.19
C GLY A 39 7.40 -6.28 3.16
N THR A 40 6.36 -5.70 2.56
CA THR A 40 5.02 -6.29 2.49
C THR A 40 4.69 -6.91 1.14
N GLY A 41 5.49 -6.59 0.12
CA GLY A 41 5.22 -7.00 -1.25
C GLY A 41 4.04 -6.27 -1.89
N THR A 42 3.62 -5.14 -1.32
CA THR A 42 2.52 -4.34 -1.85
C THR A 42 3.03 -3.19 -2.73
N CYS A 43 2.13 -2.63 -3.53
CA CYS A 43 2.30 -1.36 -4.22
C CYS A 43 1.39 -0.34 -3.55
N ILE A 44 1.95 0.79 -3.11
CA ILE A 44 1.26 1.82 -2.35
C ILE A 44 1.20 3.09 -3.21
N TYR A 45 -0.02 3.56 -3.47
CA TYR A 45 -0.28 4.75 -4.26
C TYR A 45 -1.08 5.77 -3.46
N ILE A 46 -0.58 7.00 -3.37
CA ILE A 46 -1.27 8.08 -2.66
C ILE A 46 -2.00 8.95 -3.68
N ASN A 47 -3.32 8.96 -3.61
CA ASN A 47 -4.18 9.77 -4.47
C ASN A 47 -4.53 11.09 -3.78
N THR A 48 -3.90 12.17 -4.25
CA THR A 48 -4.14 13.54 -3.76
C THR A 48 -5.17 14.31 -4.59
N LYS A 49 -5.75 13.68 -5.62
CA LYS A 49 -6.74 14.32 -6.51
C LYS A 49 -8.18 14.09 -6.05
N VAL A 50 -8.38 13.25 -5.04
CA VAL A 50 -9.66 12.95 -4.42
C VAL A 50 -9.74 13.61 -3.03
N ASN A 51 -10.96 13.95 -2.60
CA ASN A 51 -11.24 14.49 -1.27
C ASN A 51 -12.29 13.59 -0.57
N PRO A 52 -11.98 12.96 0.58
CA PRO A 52 -10.68 13.00 1.29
C PRO A 52 -9.55 12.35 0.47
N ARG A 53 -8.30 12.71 0.80
CA ARG A 53 -7.11 12.09 0.17
C ARG A 53 -7.11 10.60 0.50
N GLN A 54 -6.58 9.79 -0.41
CA GLN A 54 -6.65 8.33 -0.26
C GLN A 54 -5.28 7.68 -0.46
N ILE A 55 -5.06 6.57 0.24
CA ILE A 55 -3.95 5.66 -0.01
C ILE A 55 -4.55 4.35 -0.55
N GLU A 56 -4.14 3.98 -1.75
CA GLU A 56 -4.50 2.73 -2.41
C GLU A 56 -3.35 1.73 -2.25
N ILE A 57 -3.65 0.55 -1.73
CA ILE A 57 -2.68 -0.52 -1.48
C ILE A 57 -3.05 -1.70 -2.37
N LYS A 58 -2.12 -2.16 -3.20
CA LYS A 58 -2.33 -3.25 -4.18
C LYS A 58 -1.35 -4.39 -3.94
N ILE A 59 -1.80 -5.61 -4.18
CA ILE A 59 -0.93 -6.79 -4.22
C ILE A 59 -1.34 -7.70 -5.38
N ASN A 60 -0.36 -8.20 -6.12
CA ASN A 60 -0.62 -9.16 -7.21
C ASN A 60 -0.53 -10.60 -6.66
N LYS A 61 -1.44 -11.49 -7.09
CA LYS A 61 -1.35 -12.94 -6.80
C LYS A 61 -0.03 -13.58 -7.25
N ASP A 62 0.61 -13.02 -8.26
CA ASP A 62 1.89 -13.52 -8.76
C ASP A 62 3.10 -13.07 -7.92
N TYR A 63 2.87 -12.34 -6.82
CA TYR A 63 3.95 -11.83 -5.97
C TYR A 63 4.63 -12.97 -5.20
N LYS A 64 5.88 -13.27 -5.58
CA LYS A 64 6.65 -14.47 -5.19
C LYS A 64 7.30 -14.39 -3.80
N PHE A 65 6.66 -13.80 -2.79
CA PHE A 65 7.12 -13.96 -1.40
C PHE A 65 6.59 -15.28 -0.85
N LYS A 66 7.53 -16.20 -0.61
CA LYS A 66 7.37 -17.66 -0.52
C LYS A 66 6.79 -18.18 0.81
N ASP A 67 6.02 -17.38 1.56
CA ASP A 67 5.33 -17.94 2.72
C ASP A 67 3.94 -18.41 2.29
N GLU A 68 3.86 -19.68 1.91
CA GLU A 68 2.62 -20.33 1.48
C GLU A 68 1.54 -20.35 2.57
N ASN A 69 1.88 -19.99 3.81
CA ASN A 69 0.95 -19.94 4.94
C ASN A 69 0.31 -18.57 5.16
N ILE A 70 0.79 -17.51 4.50
CA ILE A 70 0.30 -16.15 4.71
C ILE A 70 -0.59 -15.74 3.53
N SER A 71 -1.84 -15.36 3.85
CA SER A 71 -2.77 -14.88 2.83
C SER A 71 -2.35 -13.51 2.28
N LEU A 72 -2.72 -13.19 1.04
CA LEU A 72 -2.50 -11.86 0.46
C LEU A 72 -3.13 -10.73 1.27
N TRP A 73 -4.25 -11.02 1.94
CA TRP A 73 -4.91 -10.05 2.81
C TRP A 73 -4.08 -9.74 4.05
N GLU A 74 -3.36 -10.73 4.59
CA GLU A 74 -2.43 -10.47 5.71
C GLU A 74 -1.27 -9.58 5.31
N TRP A 75 -0.76 -9.71 4.08
CA TRP A 75 0.25 -8.79 3.55
C TRP A 75 -0.27 -7.37 3.37
N ILE A 76 -1.52 -7.22 2.92
CA ILE A 76 -2.21 -5.92 2.88
C ILE A 76 -2.33 -5.35 4.31
N ASN A 77 -2.79 -6.15 5.28
CA ASN A 77 -2.93 -5.70 6.66
C ASN A 77 -1.59 -5.28 7.27
N LYS A 78 -0.51 -6.02 7.00
CA LYS A 78 0.84 -5.62 7.42
C LYS A 78 1.25 -4.27 6.83
N ALA A 79 0.88 -3.99 5.57
CA ALA A 79 1.14 -2.69 4.96
C ALA A 79 0.30 -1.58 5.61
N ILE A 80 -0.98 -1.83 5.87
CA ILE A 80 -1.87 -0.90 6.59
C ILE A 80 -1.27 -0.56 7.95
N CYS A 81 -0.94 -1.55 8.78
CA CYS A 81 -0.39 -1.29 10.12
C CYS A 81 0.92 -0.49 10.08
N GLN A 82 1.78 -0.72 9.09
CA GLN A 82 3.01 0.06 8.94
C GLN A 82 2.74 1.50 8.47
N ILE A 83 1.71 1.72 7.65
CA ILE A 83 1.28 3.05 7.24
C ILE A 83 0.65 3.78 8.43
N ASP A 84 -0.20 3.13 9.22
CA ASP A 84 -0.84 3.72 10.40
C ASP A 84 0.21 4.20 11.41
N ASN A 85 1.18 3.35 11.75
CA ASN A 85 2.29 3.74 12.64
C ASN A 85 3.08 4.95 12.06
N LEU A 86 3.31 4.98 10.75
CA LEU A 86 3.98 6.10 10.10
C LEU A 86 3.15 7.37 10.12
N LEU A 87 1.81 7.27 10.03
CA LEU A 87 0.90 8.41 10.15
C LEU A 87 0.92 8.98 11.57
N GLU A 88 0.93 8.12 12.59
CA GLU A 88 1.07 8.52 14.01
C GLU A 88 2.39 9.26 14.27
N ASP A 89 3.49 8.87 13.61
CA ASP A 89 4.80 9.51 13.77
C ASP A 89 4.92 10.90 13.09
N ILE A 90 4.05 11.22 12.12
CA ILE A 90 4.13 12.45 11.33
C ILE A 90 3.04 13.50 11.63
N GLU A 91 1.97 13.11 12.33
CA GLU A 91 0.99 14.05 12.91
C GLU A 91 1.56 14.83 14.10
#